data_AF-A0A9X5HE24-F1
#
_entry.id   AF-A0A9X5HE24-F1
#
_cell.length_a   1.000
_cell.length_b   1.000
_cell.length_c   1.000
_cell.angle_alpha   90.00
_cell.angle_beta   90.00
_cell.angle_gamma   90.00
#
_symmetry.space_group_name_H-M   'P 1'
#
loop_
_entity.id
_entity.type
_entity.pdbx_description
1 polymer ?
#
loop_
_entity_poly.entity_id
_entity_poly.type
_entity_poly.pdbx_seq_one_letter_code
_entity_poly.pdbx_strand_id
1 'polypeptide(L)'
;MRYVEVSVTKGPLEVHPHVVEDVGRESFLHLGEFPPFDPDEEAGEFGQLLGTAEEPLAALQVAEKRVGAERGWWVNEGVAPYRLASRRTALSGTVTVVVRQWSRSSDRAACRRPGRASVSAEPRPPQSGCRHRCQSWTLQFAGVRSPEGLDTIDWSSLYHAYAEDGRDVPHWIRALYSDDADRVDDVLGELFNAVLHQGSVYPATVAAVPFLAHGAVHAVHGRAQLLALLAGAGGHGPEPQPGDEAEGCAAVGAEVGGLLHLLGDDDPQVRRQMVRVARRATGATVSVAVRELTLVYERDPAAAVRAEALIVLTRLDADPGSAHRRLHDALRDPVAAVRAVAALDLLERAQAPYPADLVRILADAGGHSGFDVHRLEFFPGVGDTDSRIADVLAEDADAAVSVARSWIAQGDVEGRGSRRAIELSDTWRDRENDTIALLTAALPHEKSPWDLFELLGGIVRWLPGSTHV
;
A
#
# COMPACT_ATOMS: atom_id res chain seq x y z
N MET A 1 -23.96 10.05 5.25
CA MET A 1 -23.41 11.03 6.21
C MET A 1 -23.27 12.40 5.56
N ARG A 2 -23.34 13.47 6.35
CA ARG A 2 -23.19 14.84 5.84
C ARG A 2 -21.75 15.31 5.99
N TYR A 3 -21.18 15.71 4.86
CA TYR A 3 -19.84 16.26 4.72
C TYR A 3 -19.89 17.67 4.17
N VAL A 4 -18.86 18.47 4.44
CA VAL A 4 -18.68 19.80 3.84
C VAL A 4 -17.35 19.84 3.15
N GLU A 5 -17.33 20.26 1.90
CA GLU A 5 -16.14 20.57 1.12
C GLU A 5 -15.86 22.08 1.16
N VAL A 6 -14.60 22.46 1.38
CA VAL A 6 -14.09 23.81 1.09
C VAL A 6 -13.14 23.71 -0.09
N SER A 7 -13.47 24.38 -1.20
CA SER A 7 -12.75 24.33 -2.47
C SER A 7 -11.98 25.61 -2.75
N VAL A 8 -10.75 25.48 -3.25
CA VAL A 8 -9.93 26.60 -3.71
C VAL A 8 -10.26 26.93 -5.16
N THR A 9 -10.77 28.13 -5.41
CA THR A 9 -11.04 28.62 -6.78
C THR A 9 -10.01 29.66 -7.21
N LYS A 10 -10.11 30.16 -8.45
CA LYS A 10 -9.33 31.34 -8.90
C LYS A 10 -9.75 32.64 -8.18
N GLY A 11 -10.84 32.63 -7.41
CA GLY A 11 -11.38 33.73 -6.62
C GLY A 11 -11.48 33.36 -5.13
N PRO A 12 -12.56 33.73 -4.41
CA PRO A 12 -12.72 33.36 -3.01
C PRO A 12 -12.90 31.83 -2.85
N LEU A 13 -12.53 31.30 -1.68
CA LEU A 13 -12.81 29.92 -1.30
C LEU A 13 -14.32 29.67 -1.33
N GLU A 14 -14.73 28.52 -1.82
CA GLU A 14 -16.14 28.12 -1.91
C GLU A 14 -16.43 26.99 -0.93
N VAL A 15 -17.63 26.97 -0.33
CA VAL A 15 -18.04 25.97 0.66
C VAL A 15 -19.28 25.23 0.15
N HIS A 16 -19.24 23.91 0.06
CA HIS A 16 -20.30 23.06 -0.49
C HIS A 16 -20.65 21.91 0.48
N PRO A 17 -21.93 21.55 0.68
CA PRO A 17 -22.31 20.38 1.45
C PRO A 17 -22.51 19.18 0.53
N HIS A 18 -22.15 18.01 1.04
CA HIS A 18 -22.27 16.73 0.34
C HIS A 18 -22.93 15.72 1.26
N VAL A 19 -23.94 15.02 0.75
CA VAL A 19 -24.58 13.89 1.44
C VAL A 19 -24.15 12.62 0.73
N VAL A 20 -23.16 11.93 1.29
CA VAL A 20 -22.55 10.72 0.71
C VAL A 20 -22.46 9.60 1.76
N GLU A 21 -22.33 8.35 1.32
CA GLU A 21 -22.07 7.22 2.23
C GLU A 21 -20.75 7.42 3.00
N ASP A 22 -20.66 6.93 4.25
CA ASP A 22 -19.44 7.07 5.05
C ASP A 22 -18.31 6.22 4.47
N VAL A 23 -17.35 6.87 3.81
CA VAL A 23 -16.23 6.22 3.13
C VAL A 23 -15.10 5.75 4.06
N GLY A 24 -15.20 6.04 5.37
CA GLY A 24 -14.45 5.33 6.42
C GLY A 24 -12.91 5.42 6.38
N ARG A 25 -12.29 6.30 5.57
CA ARG A 25 -10.82 6.46 5.51
C ARG A 25 -10.40 7.92 5.33
N GLU A 26 -9.23 8.26 5.89
CA GLU A 26 -8.71 9.63 6.05
C GLU A 26 -7.95 10.20 4.84
N SER A 27 -7.86 9.46 3.72
CA SER A 27 -6.93 9.74 2.62
C SER A 27 -7.59 10.20 1.32
N PHE A 28 -8.81 10.73 1.32
CA PHE A 28 -9.59 10.97 0.09
C PHE A 28 -9.86 12.44 -0.23
N LEU A 29 -9.60 12.86 -1.47
CA LEU A 29 -9.45 14.28 -1.80
C LEU A 29 -10.62 14.97 -2.52
N HIS A 30 -11.63 14.33 -3.14
CA HIS A 30 -12.69 15.08 -3.87
C HIS A 30 -14.12 14.51 -3.73
N LEU A 31 -14.97 15.18 -2.95
CA LEU A 31 -16.35 14.73 -2.73
C LEU A 31 -17.27 14.92 -3.94
N GLY A 32 -16.93 15.82 -4.87
CA GLY A 32 -17.70 16.08 -6.09
C GLY A 32 -17.71 14.95 -7.13
N GLU A 33 -16.90 13.90 -6.93
CA GLU A 33 -16.84 12.73 -7.82
C GLU A 33 -17.78 11.59 -7.39
N PHE A 34 -18.43 11.68 -6.22
CA PHE A 34 -19.35 10.65 -5.73
C PHE A 34 -20.81 10.95 -6.12
N PRO A 35 -21.60 9.91 -6.46
CA PRO A 35 -23.03 10.06 -6.65
C PRO A 35 -23.73 10.41 -5.31
N PRO A 36 -24.80 11.23 -5.34
CA PRO A 36 -25.57 11.55 -4.14
C PRO A 36 -26.21 10.29 -3.54
N PHE A 37 -26.36 10.28 -2.20
CA PHE A 37 -26.91 9.15 -1.46
C PHE A 37 -28.38 8.81 -1.82
N ASP A 38 -29.17 9.81 -2.23
CA ASP A 38 -30.52 9.65 -2.76
C ASP A 38 -30.75 10.68 -3.88
N PRO A 39 -30.86 10.27 -5.15
CA PRO A 39 -31.07 11.19 -6.27
C PRO A 39 -32.52 11.72 -6.36
N ASP A 40 -33.48 11.14 -5.63
CA ASP A 40 -34.90 11.48 -5.66
C ASP A 40 -35.38 12.23 -4.39
N GLU A 41 -34.55 12.32 -3.35
CA GLU A 41 -34.80 13.18 -2.19
C GLU A 41 -34.55 14.65 -2.59
N GLU A 42 -35.53 15.52 -2.33
CA GLU A 42 -35.63 16.90 -2.82
C GLU A 42 -34.28 17.60 -3.03
N ALA A 43 -33.97 17.85 -4.30
CA ALA A 43 -32.94 18.75 -4.77
C ALA A 43 -32.85 20.00 -3.89
N GLY A 44 -31.78 20.10 -3.10
CA GLY A 44 -31.56 21.25 -2.24
C GLY A 44 -30.10 21.47 -1.87
N GLU A 45 -29.44 20.46 -1.29
CA GLU A 45 -28.18 20.71 -0.58
C GLU A 45 -26.93 20.13 -1.26
N PHE A 46 -27.01 18.97 -1.93
CA PHE A 46 -25.82 18.32 -2.50
C PHE A 46 -25.10 19.22 -3.53
N GLY A 47 -23.84 19.56 -3.27
CA GLY A 47 -22.99 20.38 -4.13
C GLY A 47 -23.39 21.87 -4.18
N GLN A 48 -24.40 22.32 -3.43
CA GLN A 48 -24.85 23.72 -3.44
C GLN A 48 -23.80 24.64 -2.78
N LEU A 49 -23.54 25.81 -3.37
CA LEU A 49 -22.66 26.80 -2.75
C LEU A 49 -23.32 27.41 -1.48
N LEU A 50 -22.76 27.13 -0.31
CA LEU A 50 -23.21 27.67 0.99
C LEU A 50 -22.69 29.08 1.28
N GLY A 51 -21.56 29.44 0.66
CA GLY A 51 -20.95 30.75 0.80
C GLY A 51 -19.51 30.75 0.31
N THR A 52 -18.95 31.95 0.24
CA THR A 52 -17.57 32.18 -0.16
C THR A 52 -16.79 32.94 0.90
N ALA A 53 -15.48 32.76 0.95
CA ALA A 53 -14.61 33.47 1.85
C ALA A 53 -13.22 33.72 1.25
N GLU A 54 -12.64 34.88 1.51
CA GLU A 54 -11.27 35.19 1.08
C GLU A 54 -10.21 34.46 1.91
N GLU A 55 -10.57 34.10 3.14
CA GLU A 55 -9.67 33.52 4.12
C GLU A 55 -10.17 32.13 4.59
N PRO A 56 -9.26 31.18 4.82
CA PRO A 56 -9.57 29.81 5.22
C PRO A 56 -10.45 29.71 6.47
N LEU A 57 -10.07 30.42 7.52
CA LEU A 57 -10.78 30.39 8.80
C LEU A 57 -12.20 30.95 8.66
N ALA A 58 -12.41 31.91 7.75
CA ALA A 58 -13.73 32.44 7.45
C ALA A 58 -14.57 31.43 6.67
N ALA A 59 -13.98 30.65 5.75
CA ALA A 59 -14.68 29.55 5.08
C ALA A 59 -15.15 28.48 6.08
N LEU A 60 -14.31 28.13 7.06
CA LEU A 60 -14.66 27.18 8.12
C LEU A 60 -15.77 27.71 9.05
N GLN A 61 -15.77 29.02 9.34
CA GLN A 61 -16.87 29.66 10.05
C GLN A 61 -18.19 29.62 9.28
N VAL A 62 -18.14 29.70 7.95
CA VAL A 62 -19.32 29.53 7.09
C VAL A 62 -19.83 28.09 7.20
N ALA A 63 -18.95 27.08 7.10
CA ALA A 63 -19.31 25.67 7.25
C ALA A 63 -19.97 25.38 8.62
N GLU A 64 -19.36 25.85 9.71
CA GLU A 64 -19.88 25.64 11.07
C GLU A 64 -21.24 26.31 11.27
N LYS A 65 -21.41 27.56 10.82
CA LYS A 65 -22.68 28.30 10.98
C LYS A 65 -23.81 27.75 10.11
N ARG A 66 -23.49 27.31 8.90
CA ARG A 66 -24.49 26.90 7.90
C ARG A 66 -24.95 25.47 8.08
N VAL A 67 -24.06 24.56 8.48
CA VAL A 67 -24.37 23.14 8.56
C VAL A 67 -23.91 22.47 9.85
N GLY A 68 -23.41 23.21 10.85
CA GLY A 68 -23.02 22.65 12.14
C GLY A 68 -21.77 21.78 12.09
N ALA A 69 -20.88 22.01 11.11
CA ALA A 69 -19.61 21.33 10.94
C ALA A 69 -18.68 21.55 12.17
N GLU A 70 -18.17 20.47 12.78
CA GLU A 70 -17.26 20.55 13.92
C GLU A 70 -15.80 20.68 13.48
N ARG A 71 -15.14 21.78 13.87
CA ARG A 71 -13.75 22.10 13.49
C ARG A 71 -12.66 21.15 14.04
N GLY A 72 -13.03 20.18 14.87
CA GLY A 72 -12.07 19.21 15.43
C GLY A 72 -12.05 17.88 14.68
N TRP A 73 -12.92 17.69 13.70
CA TRP A 73 -13.17 16.40 13.05
C TRP A 73 -13.06 16.57 11.53
N TRP A 74 -11.82 16.46 11.04
CA TRP A 74 -11.47 16.55 9.63
C TRP A 74 -11.20 15.17 9.07
N VAL A 75 -11.52 15.00 7.80
CA VAL A 75 -10.98 13.91 6.98
C VAL A 75 -10.00 14.58 6.01
N ASN A 76 -8.80 14.01 5.82
CA ASN A 76 -7.59 14.62 5.20
C ASN A 76 -6.68 15.41 6.15
N GLU A 77 -6.36 14.85 7.32
CA GLU A 77 -5.32 15.41 8.20
C GLU A 77 -3.96 15.35 7.47
N GLY A 78 -3.35 16.52 7.22
CA GLY A 78 -2.16 16.68 6.38
C GLY A 78 -2.23 17.83 5.36
N VAL A 79 -3.40 18.45 5.18
CA VAL A 79 -3.58 19.57 4.23
C VAL A 79 -3.95 20.91 4.89
N ALA A 80 -4.60 20.95 6.05
CA ALA A 80 -5.32 22.15 6.50
C ALA A 80 -5.16 22.53 7.97
N PRO A 81 -3.93 22.91 8.40
CA PRO A 81 -3.85 24.19 9.11
C PRO A 81 -3.09 25.26 8.32
N TYR A 82 -1.98 24.89 7.65
CA TYR A 82 -1.00 25.86 7.12
C TYR A 82 -0.97 26.07 5.59
N ARG A 83 -1.52 25.17 4.76
CA ARG A 83 -1.49 25.38 3.28
C ARG A 83 -2.43 26.46 2.80
N LEU A 84 -3.46 26.73 3.59
CA LEU A 84 -4.53 27.66 3.28
C LEU A 84 -4.08 29.13 3.47
N ALA A 85 -3.02 29.38 4.27
CA ALA A 85 -2.39 30.70 4.42
C ALA A 85 -1.22 30.97 3.45
N SER A 86 -0.65 29.94 2.81
CA SER A 86 0.65 30.04 2.10
C SER A 86 0.59 29.86 0.57
N ARG A 87 -0.57 29.52 -0.02
CA ARG A 87 -0.69 29.22 -1.46
C ARG A 87 -1.77 30.05 -2.17
N ARG A 88 -1.43 31.30 -2.52
CA ARG A 88 -2.10 32.02 -3.63
C ARG A 88 -1.41 31.79 -4.99
N THR A 89 -0.31 31.06 -5.01
CA THR A 89 0.47 30.77 -6.22
C THR A 89 0.93 29.33 -6.21
N ALA A 90 0.63 28.60 -7.30
CA ALA A 90 0.93 27.21 -7.60
C ALA A 90 -0.06 26.15 -7.06
N LEU A 91 -1.11 25.91 -7.82
CA LEU A 91 -1.60 24.60 -8.33
C LEU A 91 -2.98 24.81 -8.98
N SER A 92 -3.24 24.18 -10.11
CA SER A 92 -4.56 24.07 -10.74
C SER A 92 -5.36 22.87 -10.20
N GLY A 93 -5.14 22.50 -8.94
CA GLY A 93 -5.78 21.36 -8.28
C GLY A 93 -6.62 21.83 -7.12
N THR A 94 -7.86 21.38 -7.06
CA THR A 94 -8.80 21.66 -5.98
C THR A 94 -8.22 21.10 -4.68
N VAL A 95 -8.24 21.87 -3.60
CA VAL A 95 -7.93 21.38 -2.24
C VAL A 95 -9.27 21.25 -1.54
N THR A 96 -9.60 20.05 -1.05
CA THR A 96 -10.90 19.76 -0.41
C THR A 96 -10.67 19.44 1.06
N VAL A 97 -11.31 20.22 1.91
CA VAL A 97 -11.35 20.02 3.36
C VAL A 97 -12.70 19.45 3.72
N VAL A 98 -12.74 18.29 4.38
CA VAL A 98 -13.96 17.53 4.66
C VAL A 98 -14.32 17.56 6.14
N VAL A 99 -15.50 18.10 6.50
CA VAL A 99 -16.00 18.11 7.90
C VAL A 99 -17.25 17.25 8.04
N ARG A 100 -17.26 16.33 9.01
CA ARG A 100 -18.38 15.43 9.31
C ARG A 100 -19.37 16.07 10.29
N GLN A 101 -20.67 16.05 9.98
CA GLN A 101 -21.72 16.54 10.89
C GLN A 101 -22.25 15.42 11.80
N TRP A 102 -22.44 15.71 13.10
CA TRP A 102 -23.12 14.82 14.06
C TRP A 102 -24.54 15.34 14.37
N SER A 103 -25.56 14.47 14.33
CA SER A 103 -26.89 14.83 14.83
C SER A 103 -26.96 14.57 16.34
N ARG A 104 -27.21 15.62 17.13
CA ARG A 104 -27.40 15.51 18.58
C ARG A 104 -28.78 14.94 18.92
N SER A 105 -28.99 13.66 18.66
CA SER A 105 -30.07 12.88 19.28
C SER A 105 -29.73 11.39 19.19
N SER A 106 -29.05 10.89 20.22
CA SER A 106 -29.20 9.55 20.84
C SER A 106 -27.92 9.16 21.59
N ASP A 107 -28.06 9.12 22.92
CA ASP A 107 -27.27 8.42 23.94
C ASP A 107 -25.74 8.22 23.83
N ARG A 108 -25.07 8.80 24.84
CA ARG A 108 -23.65 8.67 25.23
C ARG A 108 -23.22 7.27 25.71
N ALA A 109 -23.80 6.19 25.21
CA ALA A 109 -23.50 4.84 25.71
C ALA A 109 -23.63 3.75 24.64
N ALA A 110 -22.73 3.71 23.66
CA ALA A 110 -22.27 2.48 23.00
C ALA A 110 -21.25 2.76 21.88
N CYS A 111 -19.97 2.78 22.23
CA CYS A 111 -18.91 2.37 21.31
C CYS A 111 -18.01 1.38 22.06
N ARG A 112 -18.60 0.26 22.47
CA ARG A 112 -17.84 -0.97 22.68
C ARG A 112 -17.70 -1.62 21.31
N ARG A 113 -16.45 -1.92 20.93
CA ARG A 113 -16.10 -2.78 19.78
C ARG A 113 -17.04 -4.00 19.74
N PRO A 114 -17.61 -4.39 18.59
CA PRO A 114 -18.25 -5.68 18.49
C PRO A 114 -17.18 -6.76 18.69
N GLY A 115 -17.32 -7.51 19.78
CA GLY A 115 -16.51 -8.69 20.06
C GLY A 115 -16.74 -9.76 18.99
N ARG A 116 -15.66 -10.45 18.63
CA ARG A 116 -15.67 -11.66 17.80
C ARG A 116 -16.72 -12.64 18.33
N ALA A 117 -17.79 -12.84 17.57
CA ALA A 117 -18.69 -13.96 17.78
C ALA A 117 -18.09 -15.18 17.06
N SER A 118 -17.69 -16.17 17.85
CA SER A 118 -17.36 -17.52 17.43
C SER A 118 -18.58 -18.17 16.76
N VAL A 119 -18.46 -18.58 15.50
CA VAL A 119 -19.45 -19.43 14.84
C VAL A 119 -18.90 -20.85 14.79
N SER A 120 -19.40 -21.69 15.68
CA SER A 120 -19.32 -23.15 15.57
C SER A 120 -20.34 -23.59 14.52
N ALA A 121 -19.91 -24.31 13.48
CA ALA A 121 -20.82 -24.97 12.55
C ALA A 121 -20.28 -26.36 12.19
N GLU A 122 -21.05 -27.38 12.53
CA GLU A 122 -20.99 -28.73 11.96
C GLU A 122 -22.42 -29.19 11.61
N PRO A 123 -22.59 -30.17 10.70
CA PRO A 123 -23.40 -29.97 9.48
C PRO A 123 -24.59 -30.93 9.35
N ARG A 124 -25.51 -30.65 8.39
CA ARG A 124 -26.15 -31.64 7.46
C ARG A 124 -27.22 -31.01 6.53
N PRO A 125 -27.58 -31.67 5.40
CA PRO A 125 -27.89 -31.03 4.11
C PRO A 125 -29.39 -30.97 3.77
N PRO A 126 -29.72 -30.46 2.58
CA PRO A 126 -30.60 -31.23 1.70
C PRO A 126 -30.09 -31.39 0.26
N GLN A 127 -30.58 -32.46 -0.35
CA GLN A 127 -30.30 -32.98 -1.68
C GLN A 127 -31.16 -32.32 -2.76
N SER A 128 -30.76 -32.59 -4.02
CA SER A 128 -31.43 -32.34 -5.31
C SER A 128 -31.37 -30.88 -5.79
N GLY A 129 -31.06 -30.57 -7.05
CA GLY A 129 -30.77 -31.38 -8.20
C GLY A 129 -30.91 -30.50 -9.44
N CYS A 130 -29.81 -30.05 -10.02
CA CYS A 130 -29.79 -29.49 -11.37
C CYS A 130 -28.48 -29.89 -12.03
N ARG A 131 -28.56 -30.99 -12.79
CA ARG A 131 -27.58 -31.34 -13.82
C ARG A 131 -27.58 -30.20 -14.83
N HIS A 132 -26.42 -29.74 -15.30
CA HIS A 132 -26.12 -29.60 -16.73
C HIS A 132 -24.64 -29.25 -16.97
N ARG A 133 -23.97 -30.18 -17.67
CA ARG A 133 -22.91 -29.98 -18.67
C ARG A 133 -21.55 -29.43 -18.20
N CYS A 134 -20.76 -30.35 -17.67
CA CYS A 134 -19.30 -30.30 -17.68
C CYS A 134 -18.81 -30.49 -19.13
N GLN A 135 -18.23 -29.45 -19.73
CA GLN A 135 -17.40 -29.59 -20.93
C GLN A 135 -15.94 -29.57 -20.48
N SER A 136 -15.24 -30.63 -20.86
CA SER A 136 -13.84 -30.89 -20.53
C SER A 136 -12.95 -29.85 -21.20
N TRP A 137 -12.30 -29.03 -20.39
CA TRP A 137 -11.09 -28.32 -20.82
C TRP A 137 -9.91 -29.23 -20.52
N THR A 138 -9.36 -29.84 -21.56
CA THR A 138 -8.07 -30.54 -21.52
C THR A 138 -7.00 -29.50 -21.15
N LEU A 139 -6.30 -29.74 -20.04
CA LEU A 139 -5.13 -28.99 -19.60
C LEU A 139 -4.07 -28.97 -20.71
N GLN A 140 -4.05 -27.89 -21.50
CA GLN A 140 -2.85 -27.43 -22.17
C GLN A 140 -2.05 -26.66 -21.14
N PHE A 141 -0.79 -27.03 -20.92
CA PHE A 141 0.17 -26.15 -20.26
C PHE A 141 0.15 -24.82 -21.02
N ALA A 142 -0.44 -23.79 -20.42
CA ALA A 142 -0.38 -22.43 -20.94
C ALA A 142 1.05 -21.95 -20.67
N GLY A 143 1.95 -22.23 -21.61
CA GLY A 143 3.25 -21.58 -21.64
C GLY A 143 3.06 -20.14 -22.08
N VAL A 144 3.69 -19.21 -21.36
CA VAL A 144 4.41 -18.03 -21.87
C VAL A 144 4.14 -17.77 -23.36
N ARG A 145 3.23 -16.83 -23.66
CA ARG A 145 2.78 -16.56 -25.04
C ARG A 145 3.71 -15.59 -25.75
N SER A 146 4.17 -15.95 -26.96
CA SER A 146 4.98 -15.06 -27.78
C SER A 146 4.20 -13.81 -28.23
N PRO A 147 4.88 -12.69 -28.55
CA PRO A 147 4.23 -11.47 -29.06
C PRO A 147 3.41 -11.66 -30.34
N GLU A 148 3.61 -12.75 -31.08
CA GLU A 148 2.84 -13.09 -32.27
C GLU A 148 1.36 -13.36 -31.94
N GLY A 149 1.06 -13.74 -30.70
CA GLY A 149 -0.30 -13.93 -30.21
C GLY A 149 -1.06 -12.63 -29.90
N LEU A 150 -0.41 -11.46 -29.94
CA LEU A 150 -1.05 -10.19 -29.56
C LEU A 150 -2.26 -9.85 -30.43
N ASP A 151 -2.20 -10.18 -31.73
CA ASP A 151 -3.28 -9.89 -32.68
C ASP A 151 -4.51 -10.79 -32.51
N THR A 152 -4.45 -11.77 -31.60
CA THR A 152 -5.58 -12.67 -31.27
C THR A 152 -6.49 -12.13 -30.17
N ILE A 153 -6.08 -11.06 -29.49
CA ILE A 153 -6.82 -10.42 -28.41
C ILE A 153 -7.54 -9.19 -28.96
N ASP A 154 -8.82 -9.01 -28.61
CA ASP A 154 -9.56 -7.79 -28.94
C ASP A 154 -9.21 -6.65 -27.98
N TRP A 155 -8.03 -6.07 -28.17
CA TRP A 155 -7.54 -4.93 -27.39
C TRP A 155 -8.46 -3.72 -27.42
N SER A 156 -9.32 -3.60 -28.45
CA SER A 156 -10.27 -2.49 -28.54
C SER A 156 -11.41 -2.57 -27.53
N SER A 157 -11.62 -3.75 -26.94
CA SER A 157 -12.60 -4.01 -25.88
C SER A 157 -12.00 -3.90 -24.47
N LEU A 158 -10.69 -3.72 -24.34
CA LEU A 158 -9.97 -3.69 -23.08
C LEU A 158 -9.50 -2.27 -22.79
N TYR A 159 -9.78 -1.76 -21.59
CA TYR A 159 -9.34 -0.44 -21.17
C TYR A 159 -8.16 -0.52 -20.19
N HIS A 160 -7.48 0.61 -20.01
CA HIS A 160 -6.43 0.82 -19.02
C HIS A 160 -6.57 2.22 -18.40
N ALA A 161 -5.61 2.67 -17.59
CA ALA A 161 -5.76 3.91 -16.81
C ALA A 161 -6.07 5.18 -17.63
N TYR A 162 -5.48 5.31 -18.81
CA TYR A 162 -5.62 6.51 -19.66
C TYR A 162 -6.47 6.36 -20.92
N ALA A 163 -7.01 5.18 -21.21
CA ALA A 163 -7.77 4.96 -22.45
C ALA A 163 -8.84 3.88 -22.27
N GLU A 164 -9.99 4.11 -22.91
CA GLU A 164 -11.12 3.17 -22.97
C GLU A 164 -10.88 2.02 -23.97
N ASP A 165 -9.89 2.18 -24.85
CA ASP A 165 -9.42 1.13 -25.76
C ASP A 165 -7.89 0.97 -25.66
N GLY A 166 -7.41 -0.26 -25.53
CA GLY A 166 -6.01 -0.60 -25.25
C GLY A 166 -5.21 -0.95 -26.49
N ARG A 167 -5.51 -0.33 -27.65
CA ARG A 167 -4.88 -0.66 -28.94
C ARG A 167 -3.40 -0.28 -29.02
N ASP A 168 -2.94 0.55 -28.10
CA ASP A 168 -1.55 0.94 -27.90
C ASP A 168 -0.71 -0.14 -27.20
N VAL A 169 -1.30 -0.91 -26.27
CA VAL A 169 -0.61 -1.96 -25.50
C VAL A 169 0.16 -2.96 -26.38
N PRO A 170 -0.38 -3.48 -27.50
CA PRO A 170 0.37 -4.36 -28.39
C PRO A 170 1.60 -3.73 -29.02
N HIS A 171 1.61 -2.41 -29.22
CA HIS A 171 2.77 -1.70 -29.76
C HIS A 171 3.88 -1.65 -28.72
N TRP A 172 3.54 -1.32 -27.46
CA TRP A 172 4.47 -1.31 -26.34
C TRP A 172 5.08 -2.70 -26.10
N ILE A 173 4.26 -3.76 -26.04
CA ILE A 173 4.77 -5.12 -25.80
C ILE A 173 5.75 -5.56 -26.89
N ARG A 174 5.51 -5.22 -28.16
CA ARG A 174 6.47 -5.52 -29.24
C ARG A 174 7.77 -4.72 -29.11
N ALA A 175 7.69 -3.48 -28.63
CA ALA A 175 8.86 -2.62 -28.46
C ALA A 175 9.81 -3.09 -27.34
N LEU A 176 9.36 -3.95 -26.42
CA LEU A 176 10.20 -4.59 -25.39
C LEU A 176 11.34 -5.45 -25.98
N TYR A 177 11.22 -5.87 -27.25
CA TYR A 177 12.22 -6.69 -27.95
C TYR A 177 13.19 -5.85 -28.79
N SER A 178 13.20 -4.54 -28.59
CA SER A 178 14.18 -3.64 -29.21
C SER A 178 15.59 -3.89 -28.65
N ASP A 179 16.61 -3.79 -29.52
CA ASP A 179 18.01 -3.81 -29.11
C ASP A 179 18.43 -2.49 -28.39
N ASP A 180 17.66 -1.42 -28.58
CA ASP A 180 17.83 -0.11 -27.93
C ASP A 180 17.26 -0.14 -26.50
N ALA A 181 18.15 -0.10 -25.50
CA ALA A 181 17.80 -0.16 -24.08
C ALA A 181 17.02 1.06 -23.60
N ASP A 182 17.33 2.26 -24.10
CA ASP A 182 16.64 3.49 -23.69
C ASP A 182 15.17 3.45 -24.17
N ARG A 183 14.96 2.96 -25.40
CA ARG A 183 13.62 2.71 -25.93
C ARG A 183 12.85 1.69 -25.09
N VAL A 184 13.51 0.63 -24.60
CA VAL A 184 12.84 -0.37 -23.73
C VAL A 184 12.46 0.25 -22.39
N ASP A 185 13.32 1.10 -21.82
CA ASP A 185 13.03 1.79 -20.56
C ASP A 185 11.84 2.76 -20.68
N ASP A 186 11.80 3.57 -21.73
CA ASP A 186 10.65 4.44 -22.04
C ASP A 186 9.34 3.65 -22.12
N VAL A 187 9.36 2.53 -22.86
CA VAL A 187 8.19 1.66 -23.06
C VAL A 187 7.76 0.98 -21.75
N LEU A 188 8.70 0.58 -20.91
CA LEU A 188 8.38 0.06 -19.58
C LEU A 188 7.72 1.14 -18.72
N GLY A 189 8.20 2.38 -18.80
CA GLY A 189 7.56 3.54 -18.17
C GLY A 189 6.10 3.70 -18.59
N GLU A 190 5.81 3.62 -19.89
CA GLU A 190 4.43 3.66 -20.41
C GLU A 190 3.59 2.49 -19.90
N LEU A 191 4.13 1.26 -19.88
CA LEU A 191 3.42 0.10 -19.35
C LEU A 191 3.11 0.23 -17.85
N PHE A 192 4.04 0.75 -17.04
CA PHE A 192 3.79 1.03 -15.62
C PHE A 192 2.72 2.11 -15.44
N ASN A 193 2.78 3.17 -16.25
CA ASN A 193 1.87 4.30 -16.13
C ASN A 193 0.46 3.97 -16.61
N ALA A 194 0.31 3.20 -17.69
CA ALA A 194 -0.99 2.90 -18.30
C ALA A 194 -1.59 1.58 -17.82
N VAL A 195 -0.79 0.49 -17.90
CA VAL A 195 -1.26 -0.89 -17.69
C VAL A 195 -1.17 -1.31 -16.21
N LEU A 196 -0.45 -0.58 -15.36
CA LEU A 196 -0.35 -0.87 -13.92
C LEU A 196 -0.34 0.43 -13.10
N HIS A 197 -1.19 1.39 -13.47
CA HIS A 197 -1.20 2.72 -12.88
C HIS A 197 -1.42 2.67 -11.37
N GLN A 198 -0.43 3.14 -10.59
CA GLN A 198 -0.45 3.04 -9.12
C GLN A 198 -0.78 1.61 -8.63
N GLY A 199 -0.42 0.62 -9.46
CA GLY A 199 -0.69 -0.81 -9.39
C GLY A 199 -2.14 -1.29 -9.43
N SER A 200 -3.08 -0.43 -9.82
CA SER A 200 -4.41 -0.90 -10.21
C SER A 200 -4.31 -1.89 -11.36
N VAL A 201 -5.10 -2.96 -11.29
CA VAL A 201 -5.20 -4.00 -12.33
C VAL A 201 -6.42 -3.72 -13.18
N TYR A 202 -6.22 -3.70 -14.49
CA TYR A 202 -7.23 -3.43 -15.53
C TYR A 202 -7.41 -4.65 -16.44
N PRO A 203 -8.47 -4.72 -17.26
CA PRO A 203 -8.62 -5.79 -18.25
C PRO A 203 -7.42 -5.88 -19.21
N ALA A 204 -6.85 -4.73 -19.61
CA ALA A 204 -5.63 -4.71 -20.42
C ALA A 204 -4.41 -5.27 -19.67
N THR A 205 -4.32 -5.09 -18.34
CA THR A 205 -3.28 -5.68 -17.49
C THR A 205 -3.35 -7.20 -17.53
N VAL A 206 -4.54 -7.76 -17.29
CA VAL A 206 -4.77 -9.21 -17.29
C VAL A 206 -4.39 -9.81 -18.64
N ALA A 207 -4.82 -9.19 -19.74
CA ALA A 207 -4.51 -9.65 -21.08
C ALA A 207 -3.02 -9.57 -21.45
N ALA A 208 -2.28 -8.62 -20.88
CA ALA A 208 -0.85 -8.45 -21.14
C ALA A 208 0.03 -9.50 -20.43
N VAL A 209 -0.41 -10.08 -19.30
CA VAL A 209 0.40 -10.95 -18.43
C VAL A 209 1.18 -12.04 -19.19
N PRO A 210 0.57 -12.87 -20.07
CA PRO A 210 1.30 -13.95 -20.72
C PRO A 210 2.43 -13.47 -21.65
N PHE A 211 2.28 -12.27 -22.23
CA PHE A 211 3.26 -11.67 -23.13
C PHE A 211 4.38 -10.96 -22.35
N LEU A 212 4.05 -10.36 -21.20
CA LEU A 212 5.05 -9.81 -20.26
C LEU A 212 5.89 -10.92 -19.64
N ALA A 213 5.28 -12.07 -19.31
CA ALA A 213 5.99 -13.28 -18.88
C ALA A 213 6.96 -13.76 -19.98
N HIS A 214 6.56 -13.70 -21.24
CA HIS A 214 7.45 -14.01 -22.36
C HIS A 214 8.60 -13.01 -22.48
N GLY A 215 8.31 -11.72 -22.32
CA GLY A 215 9.33 -10.68 -22.27
C GLY A 215 10.36 -10.94 -21.16
N ALA A 216 9.93 -11.32 -19.96
CA ALA A 216 10.83 -11.57 -18.83
C ALA A 216 11.87 -12.69 -19.10
N VAL A 217 11.51 -13.65 -19.97
CA VAL A 217 12.40 -14.75 -20.37
C VAL A 217 13.27 -14.38 -21.58
N HIS A 218 12.72 -13.64 -22.54
CA HIS A 218 13.31 -13.51 -23.88
C HIS A 218 13.80 -12.12 -24.26
N ALA A 219 13.36 -11.07 -23.58
CA ALA A 219 13.84 -9.70 -23.85
C ALA A 219 15.30 -9.56 -23.43
N VAL A 220 16.08 -8.81 -24.20
CA VAL A 220 17.49 -8.55 -23.92
C VAL A 220 17.64 -7.58 -22.74
N HIS A 221 16.73 -6.62 -22.63
CA HIS A 221 16.74 -5.55 -21.63
C HIS A 221 15.49 -5.61 -20.74
N GLY A 222 15.53 -4.95 -19.58
CA GLY A 222 14.32 -4.66 -18.80
C GLY A 222 13.67 -5.84 -18.07
N ARG A 223 14.34 -6.99 -17.97
CA ARG A 223 13.76 -8.24 -17.43
C ARG A 223 13.30 -8.11 -15.97
N ALA A 224 14.04 -7.38 -15.13
CA ALA A 224 13.66 -7.12 -13.75
C ALA A 224 12.39 -6.26 -13.67
N GLN A 225 12.28 -5.21 -14.49
CA GLN A 225 11.10 -4.34 -14.57
C GLN A 225 9.86 -5.10 -15.06
N LEU A 226 10.03 -6.02 -16.01
CA LEU A 226 8.95 -6.89 -16.47
C LEU A 226 8.44 -7.82 -15.37
N LEU A 227 9.35 -8.38 -14.56
CA LEU A 227 8.96 -9.17 -13.38
C LEU A 227 8.30 -8.30 -12.31
N ALA A 228 8.71 -7.05 -12.14
CA ALA A 228 8.05 -6.10 -11.24
C ALA A 228 6.62 -5.77 -11.72
N LEU A 229 6.41 -5.56 -13.02
CA LEU A 229 5.07 -5.42 -13.62
C LEU A 229 4.21 -6.67 -13.34
N LEU A 230 4.75 -7.86 -13.56
CA LEU A 230 4.04 -9.12 -13.27
C LEU A 230 3.70 -9.28 -11.79
N ALA A 231 4.61 -8.91 -10.90
CA ALA A 231 4.37 -8.97 -9.46
C ALA A 231 3.21 -8.04 -9.04
N GLY A 232 3.08 -6.87 -9.67
CA GLY A 232 1.98 -5.93 -9.40
C GLY A 232 0.68 -6.28 -10.13
N ALA A 233 0.74 -6.83 -11.35
CA ALA A 233 -0.42 -7.39 -12.04
C ALA A 233 -1.09 -8.52 -11.25
N GLY A 234 -0.32 -9.17 -10.38
CA GLY A 234 -0.85 -10.15 -9.43
C GLY A 234 -1.64 -9.53 -8.27
N GLY A 235 -1.80 -8.22 -8.19
CA GLY A 235 -2.57 -7.51 -7.16
C GLY A 235 -1.74 -6.93 -6.02
N HIS A 236 -2.31 -5.95 -5.33
CA HIS A 236 -1.65 -5.18 -4.27
C HIS A 236 -1.79 -5.79 -2.88
N GLY A 237 -2.87 -6.51 -2.65
CA GLY A 237 -3.17 -7.13 -1.36
C GLY A 237 -2.60 -8.54 -1.22
N PRO A 238 -2.50 -9.06 0.03
CA PRO A 238 -2.20 -10.47 0.25
C PRO A 238 -3.24 -11.35 -0.45
N GLU A 239 -4.51 -10.98 -0.33
CA GLU A 239 -5.64 -11.53 -1.09
C GLU A 239 -6.04 -10.54 -2.19
N PRO A 240 -6.22 -11.00 -3.44
CA PRO A 240 -6.66 -10.13 -4.52
C PRO A 240 -8.14 -9.76 -4.34
N GLN A 241 -8.49 -8.50 -4.65
CA GLN A 241 -9.90 -8.10 -4.66
C GLN A 241 -10.66 -8.81 -5.80
N PRO A 242 -11.97 -9.07 -5.65
CA PRO A 242 -12.78 -9.61 -6.74
C PRO A 242 -12.75 -8.71 -7.98
N GLY A 243 -12.85 -9.32 -9.17
CA GLY A 243 -12.76 -8.62 -10.45
C GLY A 243 -11.37 -8.73 -11.07
N ASP A 244 -10.92 -7.66 -11.71
CA ASP A 244 -9.69 -7.64 -12.52
C ASP A 244 -8.43 -8.02 -11.70
N GLU A 245 -8.37 -7.66 -10.41
CA GLU A 245 -7.25 -8.04 -9.54
C GLU A 245 -7.17 -9.56 -9.31
N ALA A 246 -8.30 -10.22 -9.10
CA ALA A 246 -8.37 -11.68 -8.98
C ALA A 246 -8.03 -12.37 -10.31
N GLU A 247 -8.46 -11.82 -11.44
CA GLU A 247 -8.12 -12.32 -12.77
C GLU A 247 -6.63 -12.15 -13.08
N GLY A 248 -6.04 -10.99 -12.76
CA GLY A 248 -4.62 -10.72 -12.89
C GLY A 248 -3.78 -11.64 -11.99
N CYS A 249 -4.20 -11.84 -10.73
CA CYS A 249 -3.61 -12.81 -9.82
C CYS A 249 -3.62 -14.24 -10.42
N ALA A 250 -4.74 -14.67 -11.00
CA ALA A 250 -4.85 -15.97 -11.63
C ALA A 250 -3.96 -16.09 -12.88
N ALA A 251 -3.93 -15.06 -13.72
CA ALA A 251 -3.08 -15.00 -14.91
C ALA A 251 -1.59 -15.10 -14.54
N VAL A 252 -1.14 -14.31 -13.56
CA VAL A 252 0.25 -14.36 -13.08
C VAL A 252 0.56 -15.74 -12.49
N GLY A 253 -0.36 -16.29 -11.69
CA GLY A 253 -0.20 -17.61 -11.09
C GLY A 253 -0.05 -18.75 -12.10
N ALA A 254 -0.66 -18.63 -13.29
CA ALA A 254 -0.49 -19.58 -14.39
C ALA A 254 0.93 -19.55 -14.97
N GLU A 255 1.56 -18.37 -15.03
CA GLU A 255 2.89 -18.18 -15.61
C GLU A 255 4.04 -18.51 -14.64
N VAL A 256 3.80 -18.48 -13.31
CA VAL A 256 4.84 -18.69 -12.28
C VAL A 256 5.69 -19.94 -12.57
N GLY A 257 5.05 -21.06 -12.91
CA GLY A 257 5.76 -22.32 -13.15
C GLY A 257 6.80 -22.25 -14.28
N GLY A 258 6.51 -21.50 -15.34
CA GLY A 258 7.44 -21.28 -16.45
C GLY A 258 8.57 -20.30 -16.11
N LEU A 259 8.34 -19.41 -15.14
CA LEU A 259 9.28 -18.35 -14.74
C LEU A 259 10.23 -18.73 -13.60
N LEU A 260 9.97 -19.82 -12.85
CA LEU A 260 10.78 -20.19 -11.68
C LEU A 260 12.28 -20.35 -11.96
N HIS A 261 12.68 -20.68 -13.19
CA HIS A 261 14.09 -20.75 -13.58
C HIS A 261 14.83 -19.41 -13.45
N LEU A 262 14.12 -18.28 -13.47
CA LEU A 262 14.66 -16.93 -13.29
C LEU A 262 15.11 -16.65 -11.84
N LEU A 263 14.77 -17.53 -10.88
CA LEU A 263 15.37 -17.50 -9.55
C LEU A 263 16.88 -17.83 -9.55
N GLY A 264 17.42 -18.34 -10.67
CA GLY A 264 18.84 -18.60 -10.87
C GLY A 264 19.53 -17.61 -11.80
N ASP A 265 18.91 -16.47 -12.12
CA ASP A 265 19.48 -15.48 -13.04
C ASP A 265 20.76 -14.84 -12.50
N ASP A 266 21.69 -14.43 -13.37
CA ASP A 266 22.93 -13.77 -12.97
C ASP A 266 22.66 -12.41 -12.30
N ASP A 267 21.61 -11.70 -12.73
CA ASP A 267 21.22 -10.41 -12.18
C ASP A 267 20.43 -10.58 -10.85
N PRO A 268 20.96 -10.10 -9.71
CA PRO A 268 20.24 -10.16 -8.44
C PRO A 268 18.89 -9.45 -8.44
N GLN A 269 18.68 -8.42 -9.28
CA GLN A 269 17.39 -7.75 -9.38
C GLN A 269 16.35 -8.62 -10.10
N VAL A 270 16.75 -9.37 -11.12
CA VAL A 270 15.87 -10.36 -11.77
C VAL A 270 15.47 -11.44 -10.76
N ARG A 271 16.43 -11.99 -10.00
CA ARG A 271 16.14 -12.97 -8.95
C ARG A 271 15.20 -12.42 -7.89
N ARG A 272 15.45 -11.19 -7.42
CA ARG A 272 14.61 -10.49 -6.43
C ARG A 272 13.18 -10.32 -6.92
N GLN A 273 12.97 -9.81 -8.12
CA GLN A 273 11.61 -9.62 -8.66
C GLN A 273 10.92 -10.96 -8.94
N MET A 274 11.65 -12.00 -9.34
CA MET A 274 11.08 -13.34 -9.49
C MET A 274 10.61 -13.91 -8.15
N VAL A 275 11.32 -13.67 -7.05
CA VAL A 275 10.83 -14.01 -5.70
C VAL A 275 9.45 -13.39 -5.45
N ARG A 276 9.26 -12.12 -5.82
CA ARG A 276 7.97 -11.41 -5.64
C ARG A 276 6.85 -11.98 -6.52
N VAL A 277 7.16 -12.40 -7.74
CA VAL A 277 6.22 -13.08 -8.66
C VAL A 277 5.83 -14.47 -8.10
N ALA A 278 6.80 -15.22 -7.55
CA ALA A 278 6.58 -16.56 -7.02
C ALA A 278 5.54 -16.63 -5.89
N ARG A 279 5.23 -15.52 -5.22
CA ARG A 279 4.14 -15.45 -4.22
C ARG A 279 2.78 -15.87 -4.78
N ARG A 280 2.58 -15.72 -6.09
CA ARG A 280 1.34 -16.11 -6.79
C ARG A 280 1.36 -17.55 -7.29
N ALA A 281 2.31 -18.38 -6.87
CA ALA A 281 2.28 -19.81 -7.16
C ALA A 281 0.96 -20.42 -6.68
N THR A 282 0.33 -21.24 -7.52
CA THR A 282 -0.93 -21.93 -7.21
C THR A 282 -0.86 -23.42 -7.54
N GLY A 283 -1.78 -24.21 -6.97
CA GLY A 283 -1.90 -25.64 -7.24
C GLY A 283 -0.60 -26.42 -7.03
N ALA A 284 -0.22 -27.24 -8.00
CA ALA A 284 1.00 -28.06 -7.93
C ALA A 284 2.30 -27.23 -7.89
N THR A 285 2.28 -26.00 -8.46
CA THR A 285 3.46 -25.12 -8.55
C THR A 285 3.92 -24.63 -7.18
N VAL A 286 3.04 -24.55 -6.18
CA VAL A 286 3.38 -24.12 -4.81
C VAL A 286 4.53 -24.95 -4.24
N SER A 287 4.46 -26.28 -4.36
CA SER A 287 5.50 -27.17 -3.84
C SER A 287 6.87 -26.96 -4.48
N VAL A 288 6.88 -26.61 -5.78
CA VAL A 288 8.10 -26.31 -6.53
C VAL A 288 8.63 -24.95 -6.10
N ALA A 289 7.77 -23.92 -6.06
CA ALA A 289 8.15 -22.58 -5.63
C ALA A 289 8.72 -22.57 -4.19
N VAL A 290 8.10 -23.27 -3.23
CA VAL A 290 8.61 -23.39 -1.86
C VAL A 290 10.01 -24.01 -1.85
N ARG A 291 10.25 -25.06 -2.65
CA ARG A 291 11.57 -25.70 -2.74
C ARG A 291 12.61 -24.75 -3.32
N GLU A 292 12.34 -24.12 -4.46
CA GLU A 292 13.29 -23.22 -5.12
C GLU A 292 13.57 -21.97 -4.27
N LEU A 293 12.54 -21.36 -3.69
CA LEU A 293 12.71 -20.23 -2.79
C LEU A 293 13.49 -20.60 -1.53
N THR A 294 13.37 -21.82 -1.01
CA THR A 294 14.20 -22.29 0.12
C THR A 294 15.67 -22.30 -0.27
N LEU A 295 16.00 -22.77 -1.48
CA LEU A 295 17.39 -22.72 -1.99
C LEU A 295 17.89 -21.27 -2.16
N VAL A 296 17.04 -20.37 -2.67
CA VAL A 296 17.36 -18.94 -2.77
C VAL A 296 17.64 -18.35 -1.38
N TYR A 297 16.76 -18.58 -0.41
CA TYR A 297 16.94 -18.14 0.97
C TYR A 297 18.23 -18.70 1.60
N GLU A 298 18.60 -19.94 1.33
CA GLU A 298 19.80 -20.55 1.94
C GLU A 298 21.12 -20.15 1.27
N ARG A 299 21.10 -19.83 -0.02
CA ARG A 299 22.33 -19.80 -0.84
C ARG A 299 22.57 -18.53 -1.64
N ASP A 300 21.56 -17.67 -1.80
CA ASP A 300 21.74 -16.47 -2.63
C ASP A 300 22.82 -15.56 -2.04
N PRO A 301 23.83 -15.12 -2.83
CA PRO A 301 24.86 -14.22 -2.32
C PRO A 301 24.30 -12.86 -1.88
N ALA A 302 23.22 -12.39 -2.51
CA ALA A 302 22.60 -11.10 -2.20
C ALA A 302 21.64 -11.22 -1.01
N ALA A 303 21.97 -10.54 0.09
CA ALA A 303 21.15 -10.58 1.30
C ALA A 303 19.73 -10.03 1.10
N ALA A 304 19.55 -9.05 0.21
CA ALA A 304 18.22 -8.52 -0.13
C ALA A 304 17.33 -9.58 -0.78
N VAL A 305 17.90 -10.42 -1.65
CA VAL A 305 17.16 -11.53 -2.29
C VAL A 305 16.79 -12.58 -1.23
N ARG A 306 17.72 -12.95 -0.34
CA ARG A 306 17.42 -13.88 0.77
C ARG A 306 16.32 -13.35 1.69
N ALA A 307 16.38 -12.06 2.03
CA ALA A 307 15.39 -11.41 2.89
C ALA A 307 13.99 -11.44 2.26
N GLU A 308 13.85 -11.13 0.98
CA GLU A 308 12.55 -11.25 0.30
C GLU A 308 12.10 -12.70 0.11
N ALA A 309 13.02 -13.63 -0.13
CA ALA A 309 12.70 -15.05 -0.21
C ALA A 309 12.11 -15.53 1.13
N LEU A 310 12.65 -15.09 2.27
CA LEU A 310 12.12 -15.40 3.59
C LEU A 310 10.68 -14.89 3.77
N ILE A 311 10.37 -13.66 3.33
CA ILE A 311 9.03 -13.06 3.39
C ILE A 311 8.03 -13.91 2.60
N VAL A 312 8.37 -14.27 1.36
CA VAL A 312 7.48 -15.03 0.47
C VAL A 312 7.32 -16.46 0.95
N LEU A 313 8.41 -17.12 1.34
CA LEU A 313 8.39 -18.47 1.90
C LEU A 313 7.49 -18.57 3.12
N THR A 314 7.57 -17.62 4.04
CA THR A 314 6.75 -17.61 5.26
C THR A 314 5.24 -17.51 4.97
N ARG A 315 4.87 -16.90 3.84
CA ARG A 315 3.47 -16.73 3.41
C ARG A 315 2.98 -17.88 2.51
N LEU A 316 3.88 -18.48 1.73
CA LEU A 316 3.56 -19.53 0.75
C LEU A 316 3.64 -20.95 1.35
N ASP A 317 4.50 -21.16 2.34
CA ASP A 317 4.67 -22.44 3.02
C ASP A 317 3.46 -22.72 3.92
N ALA A 318 2.66 -23.72 3.53
CA ALA A 318 1.43 -24.07 4.22
C ALA A 318 1.66 -24.72 5.60
N ASP A 319 2.90 -25.12 5.94
CA ASP A 319 3.24 -25.65 7.27
C ASP A 319 3.69 -24.53 8.22
N PRO A 320 2.84 -24.12 9.20
CA PRO A 320 3.19 -23.07 10.14
C PRO A 320 4.42 -23.41 10.99
N GLY A 321 4.67 -24.70 11.24
CA GLY A 321 5.83 -25.14 12.03
C GLY A 321 7.15 -24.93 11.28
N SER A 322 7.17 -25.16 9.98
CA SER A 322 8.35 -24.92 9.13
C SER A 322 8.60 -23.42 8.96
N ALA A 323 7.57 -22.62 8.70
CA ALA A 323 7.68 -21.16 8.65
C ALA A 323 8.23 -20.60 9.98
N HIS A 324 7.67 -21.02 11.12
CA HIS A 324 8.10 -20.57 12.44
C HIS A 324 9.56 -20.93 12.74
N ARG A 325 9.99 -22.17 12.46
CA ARG A 325 11.40 -22.57 12.62
C ARG A 325 12.33 -21.73 11.75
N ARG A 326 11.96 -21.54 10.47
CA ARG A 326 12.76 -20.75 9.51
C ARG A 326 12.98 -19.31 10.00
N LEU A 327 11.92 -18.66 10.49
CA LEU A 327 12.01 -17.32 11.07
C LEU A 327 12.93 -17.29 12.31
N HIS A 328 12.76 -18.24 13.24
CA HIS A 328 13.62 -18.29 14.43
C HIS A 328 15.09 -18.59 14.13
N ASP A 329 15.37 -19.39 13.10
CA ASP A 329 16.74 -19.61 12.64
C ASP A 329 17.31 -18.35 11.97
N ALA A 330 16.50 -17.63 11.19
CA ALA A 330 16.86 -16.36 10.56
C ALA A 330 17.21 -15.25 11.56
N LEU A 331 16.71 -15.28 12.80
CA LEU A 331 17.13 -14.36 13.87
C LEU A 331 18.63 -14.47 14.20
N ARG A 332 19.31 -15.54 13.77
CA ARG A 332 20.75 -15.76 13.95
C ARG A 332 21.57 -15.53 12.67
N ASP A 333 20.94 -15.06 11.59
CA ASP A 333 21.63 -14.79 10.32
C ASP A 333 22.74 -13.73 10.53
N PRO A 334 23.92 -13.87 9.91
CA PRO A 334 24.99 -12.88 10.03
C PRO A 334 24.59 -11.49 9.52
N VAL A 335 23.64 -11.39 8.59
CA VAL A 335 23.21 -10.13 7.99
C VAL A 335 22.02 -9.53 8.76
N ALA A 336 22.19 -8.27 9.19
CA ALA A 336 21.19 -7.56 9.99
C ALA A 336 19.82 -7.45 9.31
N ALA A 337 19.79 -7.19 8.00
CA ALA A 337 18.54 -7.07 7.24
C ALA A 337 17.70 -8.37 7.26
N VAL A 338 18.35 -9.54 7.18
CA VAL A 338 17.65 -10.84 7.24
C VAL A 338 17.07 -11.06 8.64
N ARG A 339 17.85 -10.76 9.70
CA ARG A 339 17.35 -10.82 11.08
C ARG A 339 16.16 -9.89 11.30
N ALA A 340 16.20 -8.68 10.73
CA ALA A 340 15.15 -7.67 10.87
C ALA A 340 13.85 -8.10 10.21
N VAL A 341 13.92 -8.66 8.98
CA VAL A 341 12.76 -9.25 8.31
C VAL A 341 12.16 -10.37 9.13
N ALA A 342 12.99 -11.25 9.69
CA ALA A 342 12.52 -12.34 10.53
C ALA A 342 11.84 -11.85 11.80
N ALA A 343 12.42 -10.84 12.46
CA ALA A 343 11.82 -10.21 13.63
C ALA A 343 10.50 -9.53 13.31
N LEU A 344 10.43 -8.77 12.20
CA LEU A 344 9.21 -8.10 11.76
C LEU A 344 8.09 -9.11 11.46
N ASP A 345 8.38 -10.18 10.69
CA ASP A 345 7.39 -11.22 10.39
C ASP A 345 6.91 -11.94 11.68
N LEU A 346 7.78 -12.15 12.69
CA LEU A 346 7.37 -12.71 13.99
C LEU A 346 6.51 -11.72 14.80
N LEU A 347 6.83 -10.42 14.77
CA LEU A 347 6.07 -9.37 15.46
C LEU A 347 4.67 -9.21 14.87
N GLU A 348 4.51 -9.24 13.53
CA GLU A 348 3.22 -9.22 12.84
C GLU A 348 2.29 -10.39 13.25
N ARG A 349 2.86 -11.48 13.79
CA ARG A 349 2.12 -12.67 14.25
C ARG A 349 1.99 -12.74 15.76
N ALA A 350 2.67 -11.84 16.48
CA ALA A 350 2.59 -11.73 17.92
C ALA A 350 1.46 -10.77 18.31
N GLN A 351 1.06 -10.83 19.58
CA GLN A 351 0.16 -9.85 20.17
C GLN A 351 0.96 -8.98 21.14
N ALA A 352 0.74 -7.66 21.13
CA ALA A 352 1.34 -6.76 22.10
C ALA A 352 0.97 -7.16 23.55
N PRO A 353 1.87 -7.00 24.54
CA PRO A 353 3.21 -6.43 24.42
C PRO A 353 4.21 -7.40 23.76
N TYR A 354 5.10 -6.85 22.93
CA TYR A 354 5.99 -7.65 22.11
C TYR A 354 7.23 -8.17 22.87
N PRO A 355 7.81 -9.31 22.44
CA PRO A 355 9.06 -9.82 23.00
C PRO A 355 10.22 -8.84 22.82
N ALA A 356 10.87 -8.47 23.93
CA ALA A 356 11.94 -7.46 23.95
C ALA A 356 13.15 -7.81 23.06
N ASP A 357 13.42 -9.10 22.85
CA ASP A 357 14.48 -9.58 21.97
C ASP A 357 14.18 -9.31 20.49
N LEU A 358 12.93 -9.49 20.06
CA LEU A 358 12.48 -9.17 18.69
C LEU A 358 12.50 -7.66 18.44
N VAL A 359 11.98 -6.87 19.40
CA VAL A 359 12.01 -5.40 19.33
C VAL A 359 13.45 -4.91 19.24
N ARG A 360 14.37 -5.48 20.04
CA ARG A 360 15.79 -5.13 19.98
C ARG A 360 16.40 -5.46 18.61
N ILE A 361 16.09 -6.60 18.00
CA ILE A 361 16.58 -6.94 16.66
C ILE A 361 16.12 -5.91 15.63
N LEU A 362 14.86 -5.49 15.68
CA LEU A 362 14.33 -4.45 14.79
C LEU A 362 15.00 -3.08 15.05
N ALA A 363 15.18 -2.73 16.33
CA ALA A 363 15.87 -1.51 16.76
C ALA A 363 17.34 -1.47 16.34
N ASP A 364 18.04 -2.62 16.36
CA ASP A 364 19.45 -2.75 15.98
C ASP A 364 19.65 -2.67 14.45
N ALA A 365 18.68 -3.15 13.68
CA ALA A 365 18.82 -3.29 12.23
C ALA A 365 18.25 -2.14 11.41
N GLY A 366 17.28 -1.40 11.95
CA GLY A 366 16.53 -0.41 11.17
C GLY A 366 17.24 0.90 10.84
N GLY A 367 18.42 1.17 11.44
CA GLY A 367 19.32 2.24 10.98
C GLY A 367 20.20 1.85 9.77
N HIS A 368 20.13 0.58 9.32
CA HIS A 368 20.98 0.08 8.25
C HIS A 368 20.31 0.23 6.88
N SER A 369 20.99 0.84 5.90
CA SER A 369 20.46 1.05 4.53
C SER A 369 20.08 -0.24 3.81
N GLY A 370 20.71 -1.37 4.14
CA GLY A 370 20.33 -2.68 3.61
C GLY A 370 18.98 -3.24 4.09
N PHE A 371 18.32 -2.60 5.07
CA PHE A 371 16.94 -2.88 5.49
C PHE A 371 15.98 -1.75 5.07
N ASP A 372 16.50 -0.72 4.39
CA ASP A 372 15.67 0.26 3.74
C ASP A 372 15.15 -0.33 2.42
N VAL A 373 13.84 -0.25 2.25
CA VAL A 373 13.18 -0.55 0.98
C VAL A 373 12.57 0.78 0.58
N HIS A 374 13.24 1.46 -0.34
CA HIS A 374 12.82 2.76 -0.85
C HIS A 374 11.31 2.71 -1.14
N ARG A 375 10.55 3.76 -0.82
CA ARG A 375 9.09 3.80 -1.03
C ARG A 375 8.64 3.47 -2.48
N LEU A 376 9.58 3.57 -3.44
CA LEU A 376 9.40 3.25 -4.85
C LEU A 376 9.69 1.78 -5.19
N GLU A 377 10.34 1.02 -4.32
CA GLU A 377 10.53 -0.44 -4.42
C GLU A 377 9.36 -1.23 -3.80
N PHE A 378 8.14 -0.69 -3.90
CA PHE A 378 6.91 -1.30 -3.41
C PHE A 378 6.87 -2.80 -3.72
N PHE A 379 6.57 -3.63 -2.70
CA PHE A 379 6.41 -5.06 -2.84
C PHE A 379 4.89 -5.36 -2.89
N PRO A 380 4.33 -5.61 -4.09
CA PRO A 380 2.90 -5.92 -4.20
C PRO A 380 2.52 -7.14 -3.37
N GLY A 381 1.38 -7.08 -2.69
CA GLY A 381 0.86 -8.15 -1.82
C GLY A 381 1.53 -8.26 -0.44
N VAL A 382 2.62 -7.54 -0.20
CA VAL A 382 3.32 -7.49 1.10
C VAL A 382 3.30 -6.08 1.70
N GLY A 383 3.37 -5.04 0.85
CA GLY A 383 3.53 -3.65 1.28
C GLY A 383 4.99 -3.24 1.39
N ASP A 384 5.24 -1.97 1.66
CA ASP A 384 6.59 -1.49 1.95
C ASP A 384 6.98 -1.80 3.41
N THR A 385 8.28 -1.91 3.65
CA THR A 385 8.81 -2.31 4.97
C THR A 385 8.53 -1.25 6.04
N ASP A 386 8.46 0.02 5.68
CA ASP A 386 8.27 1.12 6.63
C ASP A 386 6.83 1.16 7.17
N SER A 387 5.83 0.97 6.30
CA SER A 387 4.42 0.84 6.68
C SER A 387 4.19 -0.38 7.57
N ARG A 388 4.78 -1.54 7.23
CA ARG A 388 4.68 -2.77 8.05
C ARG A 388 5.24 -2.58 9.47
N ILE A 389 6.34 -1.83 9.58
CA ILE A 389 6.90 -1.48 10.89
C ILE A 389 5.98 -0.51 11.63
N ALA A 390 5.40 0.47 10.94
CA ALA A 390 4.42 1.40 11.51
C ALA A 390 3.25 0.65 12.17
N ASP A 391 2.66 -0.29 11.43
CA ASP A 391 1.50 -1.06 11.86
C ASP A 391 1.81 -1.87 13.13
N VAL A 392 2.97 -2.54 13.17
CA VAL A 392 3.42 -3.28 14.36
C VAL A 392 3.64 -2.33 15.53
N LEU A 393 4.40 -1.25 15.35
CA LEU A 393 4.74 -0.36 16.47
C LEU A 393 3.55 0.45 16.99
N ALA A 394 2.51 0.66 16.17
CA ALA A 394 1.27 1.29 16.60
C ALA A 394 0.54 0.51 17.70
N GLU A 395 0.75 -0.82 17.80
CA GLU A 395 0.10 -1.66 18.81
C GLU A 395 0.85 -1.71 20.16
N ASP A 396 2.11 -1.27 20.23
CA ASP A 396 2.95 -1.33 21.42
C ASP A 396 3.83 -0.08 21.58
N ALA A 397 3.39 0.84 22.45
CA ALA A 397 4.08 2.08 22.74
C ALA A 397 5.52 1.89 23.25
N ASP A 398 5.78 0.86 24.05
CA ASP A 398 7.11 0.66 24.64
C ASP A 398 8.08 0.15 23.56
N ALA A 399 7.59 -0.70 22.64
CA ALA A 399 8.33 -1.09 21.45
C ALA A 399 8.60 0.10 20.53
N ALA A 400 7.59 0.94 20.27
CA ALA A 400 7.71 2.14 19.45
C ALA A 400 8.78 3.10 20.00
N VAL A 401 8.76 3.37 21.32
CA VAL A 401 9.77 4.21 21.99
C VAL A 401 11.17 3.60 21.86
N SER A 402 11.31 2.30 22.08
CA SER A 402 12.59 1.60 22.00
C SER A 402 13.21 1.69 20.60
N VAL A 403 12.41 1.41 19.56
CA VAL A 403 12.84 1.46 18.16
C VAL A 403 13.17 2.88 17.73
N ALA A 404 12.27 3.84 17.97
CA ALA A 404 12.49 5.25 17.63
C ALA A 404 13.77 5.80 18.26
N ARG A 405 13.98 5.55 19.55
CA ARG A 405 15.17 5.97 20.29
C ARG A 405 16.45 5.41 19.68
N SER A 406 16.45 4.12 19.35
CA SER A 406 17.60 3.45 18.76
C SER A 406 17.95 4.04 17.39
N TRP A 407 16.95 4.26 16.54
CA TRP A 407 17.18 4.77 15.18
C TRP A 407 17.63 6.23 15.16
N ILE A 408 17.08 7.07 16.04
CA ILE A 408 17.56 8.44 16.25
C ILE A 408 19.04 8.41 16.69
N ALA A 409 19.37 7.57 17.67
CA ALA A 409 20.75 7.43 18.16
C ALA A 409 21.74 6.92 17.09
N GLN A 410 21.25 6.20 16.07
CA GLN A 410 22.02 5.73 14.92
C GLN A 410 22.17 6.78 13.80
N GLY A 411 21.74 8.02 14.03
CA GLY A 411 21.90 9.12 13.09
C GLY A 411 20.62 9.54 12.36
N ASP A 412 19.49 8.91 12.69
CA ASP A 412 18.16 9.17 12.11
C ASP A 412 18.14 9.17 10.58
N VAL A 413 18.65 8.08 10.00
CA VAL A 413 18.74 7.91 8.55
C VAL A 413 17.36 8.10 7.93
N GLU A 414 17.24 9.06 7.03
CA GLU A 414 15.99 9.44 6.32
C GLU A 414 14.81 9.84 7.25
N GLY A 415 15.10 10.25 8.48
CA GLY A 415 14.09 10.65 9.45
C GLY A 415 13.20 9.49 9.90
N ARG A 416 13.66 8.23 9.81
CA ARG A 416 12.85 7.07 10.16
C ARG A 416 12.52 7.04 11.65
N GLY A 417 13.48 7.39 12.50
CA GLY A 417 13.32 7.46 13.95
C GLY A 417 12.44 8.63 14.37
N SER A 418 12.64 9.82 13.77
CA SER A 418 11.76 10.97 13.98
C SER A 418 10.31 10.69 13.55
N ARG A 419 10.11 10.01 12.41
CA ARG A 419 8.79 9.58 11.95
C ARG A 419 8.09 8.66 12.96
N ARG A 420 8.80 7.67 13.52
CA ARG A 420 8.23 6.80 14.59
C ARG A 420 7.84 7.60 15.84
N ALA A 421 8.61 8.64 16.18
CA ALA A 421 8.29 9.51 17.32
C ALA A 421 7.04 10.37 17.07
N ILE A 422 6.83 10.83 15.84
CA ILE A 422 5.60 11.54 15.43
C ILE A 422 4.40 10.58 15.47
N GLU A 423 4.51 9.38 14.91
CA GLU A 423 3.44 8.37 14.95
C GLU A 423 3.07 7.97 16.40
N LEU A 424 4.07 7.84 17.28
CA LEU A 424 3.85 7.64 18.71
C LEU A 424 3.06 8.80 19.33
N SER A 425 3.41 10.05 18.99
CA SER A 425 2.70 11.26 19.43
C SER A 425 1.23 11.26 19.04
N ASP A 426 0.94 10.80 17.82
CA ASP A 426 -0.41 10.82 17.25
C ASP A 426 -1.28 9.68 17.82
N THR A 427 -0.66 8.55 18.12
CA THR A 427 -1.35 7.33 18.57
C THR A 427 -1.51 7.27 20.10
N TRP A 428 -0.48 7.64 20.87
CA TRP A 428 -0.40 7.38 22.32
C TRP A 428 -0.36 8.65 23.16
N ARG A 429 -1.56 9.13 23.55
CA ARG A 429 -1.75 10.39 24.27
C ARG A 429 -1.22 10.41 25.72
N ASP A 430 -0.83 9.28 26.27
CA ASP A 430 -0.27 9.14 27.62
C ASP A 430 1.27 9.06 27.65
N ARG A 431 1.94 9.15 26.50
CA ARG A 431 3.40 9.02 26.34
C ARG A 431 4.12 10.36 26.14
N GLU A 432 3.60 11.45 26.70
CA GLU A 432 4.14 12.83 26.55
C GLU A 432 5.66 12.92 26.75
N ASN A 433 6.16 12.41 27.88
CA ASN A 433 7.59 12.53 28.22
C ASN A 433 8.49 11.79 27.24
N ASP A 434 8.08 10.59 26.81
CA ASP A 434 8.84 9.80 25.84
C ASP A 434 8.84 10.47 24.47
N THR A 435 7.66 10.94 24.03
CA THR A 435 7.50 11.66 22.77
C THR A 435 8.36 12.93 22.74
N ILE A 436 8.29 13.79 23.75
CA ILE A 436 9.10 15.02 23.82
C ILE A 436 10.59 14.67 23.81
N ALA A 437 11.02 13.64 24.56
CA ALA A 437 12.41 13.22 24.60
C ALA A 437 12.92 12.73 23.23
N LEU A 438 12.11 11.93 22.52
CA LEU A 438 12.43 11.43 21.19
C LEU A 438 12.51 12.56 20.16
N LEU A 439 11.47 13.41 20.06
CA LEU A 439 11.44 14.52 19.11
C LEU A 439 12.59 15.50 19.36
N THR A 440 12.92 15.77 20.62
CA THR A 440 14.09 16.62 20.98
C THR A 440 15.40 15.97 20.56
N ALA A 441 15.55 14.66 20.73
CA ALA A 441 16.73 13.92 20.31
C ALA A 441 16.90 13.89 18.78
N ALA A 442 15.81 13.96 18.02
CA ALA A 442 15.84 13.99 16.56
C ALA A 442 16.25 15.36 15.96
N LEU A 443 16.01 16.47 16.67
CA LEU A 443 16.29 17.83 16.17
C LEU A 443 17.68 18.04 15.51
N PRO A 444 18.80 17.50 16.05
CA PRO A 444 20.12 17.67 15.44
C PRO A 444 20.31 16.98 14.09
N HIS A 445 19.45 16.02 13.76
CA HIS A 445 19.56 15.19 12.55
C HIS A 445 18.86 15.79 11.34
N GLU A 446 17.96 16.75 11.56
CA GLU A 446 17.12 17.29 10.51
C GLU A 446 17.85 18.25 9.58
N LYS A 447 17.71 17.96 8.28
CA LYS A 447 18.40 18.70 7.21
C LYS A 447 17.45 19.51 6.34
N SER A 448 16.16 19.15 6.34
CA SER A 448 15.16 19.83 5.53
C SER A 448 14.28 20.76 6.40
N PRO A 449 13.89 21.94 5.89
CA PRO A 449 12.94 22.82 6.59
C PRO A 449 11.58 22.16 6.83
N TRP A 450 11.18 21.19 6.01
CA TRP A 450 9.91 20.48 6.13
C TRP A 450 9.93 19.51 7.32
N ASP A 451 10.98 18.68 7.42
CA ASP A 451 11.09 17.69 8.50
C ASP A 451 11.29 18.36 9.87
N LEU A 452 12.03 19.48 9.88
CA LEU A 452 12.15 20.32 11.07
C LEU A 452 10.79 20.92 11.49
N PHE A 453 9.95 21.32 10.53
CA PHE A 453 8.61 21.83 10.81
C PHE A 453 7.70 20.74 11.42
N GLU A 454 7.71 19.53 10.85
CA GLU A 454 6.94 18.39 11.37
C GLU A 454 7.35 18.03 12.80
N LEU A 455 8.65 17.96 13.08
CA LEU A 455 9.17 17.69 14.43
C LEU A 455 8.79 18.76 15.44
N LEU A 456 8.94 20.04 15.09
CA LEU A 456 8.55 21.14 15.97
C LEU A 456 7.03 21.15 16.20
N GLY A 457 6.24 20.85 15.16
CA GLY A 457 4.80 20.65 15.26
C GLY A 457 4.44 19.56 16.26
N GLY A 458 5.13 18.41 16.20
CA GLY A 458 5.00 17.32 17.17
C GLY A 458 5.27 17.76 18.61
N ILE A 459 6.33 18.54 18.85
CA ILE A 459 6.66 19.07 20.19
C ILE A 459 5.59 20.05 20.68
N VAL A 460 5.14 20.96 19.82
CA VAL A 460 4.14 21.99 20.16
C VAL A 460 2.80 21.37 20.55
N ARG A 461 2.41 20.22 19.99
CA ARG A 461 1.17 19.49 20.37
C ARG A 461 1.10 19.15 21.87
N TRP A 462 2.23 19.09 22.56
CA TRP A 462 2.31 18.75 23.98
C TRP A 462 2.51 19.95 24.90
N LEU A 463 2.73 21.16 24.36
CA LEU A 463 2.88 22.35 25.20
C LEU A 463 1.53 22.76 25.83
N PRO A 464 1.44 22.94 27.17
CA PRO A 464 0.22 23.36 27.83
C PRO A 464 -0.29 24.71 27.30
N GLY A 465 -1.56 24.78 26.89
CA GLY A 465 -2.16 26.02 26.38
C GLY A 465 -2.04 26.24 24.87
N SER A 466 -1.43 25.30 24.15
CA SER A 466 -1.41 25.26 22.69
C SER A 466 -2.77 24.79 22.16
N THR A 467 -3.74 25.69 22.08
CA THR A 467 -4.89 25.44 21.20
C THR A 467 -4.37 25.38 19.77
N HIS A 468 -4.57 24.24 19.09
CA HIS A 468 -4.24 23.98 17.69
C HIS A 468 -4.25 25.26 16.84
N VAL A 469 -3.07 25.69 16.37
CA VAL A 469 -2.88 26.81 15.44
C VAL A 469 -2.76 26.26 14.03
#